data_AF-A0A507FNE4-F1
#
_entry.id   AF-A0A507FNE4-F1
#
_cell.length_a   1.000
_cell.length_b   1.000
_cell.length_c   1.000
_cell.angle_alpha   90.00
_cell.angle_beta   90.00
_cell.angle_gamma   90.00
#
_symmetry.space_group_name_H-M   'P 1'
#
loop_
_entity.id
_entity.type
_entity.pdbx_description
1 polymer ?
#
loop_
_entity_poly.entity_id
_entity_poly.type
_entity_poly.pdbx_seq_one_letter_code
_entity_poly.pdbx_strand_id
1 'polypeptide(L)'
;MGIGKKKPAGLKKAAKETAKQPAAEPQEPQEQAADPDTLAVPMSQESSGDEVAEVSAMLEIALAKLETPDDAEEGALLLRGVVHESDRILRSRFEHEDPNAPPPQPLPSSFHLAYGSALFRLGLLLLEDEDGEGQESEALQYVEAAIDRYETGLDNDEADWKLNDALARALIEKANLTLRSDETFPLKNVDAIITSAFKRITTALKSLGSSDLNESVSVIVALVRHAQMREDVEGGKKWLNLARIELNKLLKVDPTHVLALQTLAQTYMTAVNDLLDAGENGQEIDLGAVQKLIDEALKYLNKAESVSETSNVKLQLLLGEVYVNKANLLDEADDETKANEFYKKAVECFKRVEELDSSALPEAFDSFLKEWEEDLN
;
A
#
# COMPACT_ATOMS: atom_id res chain seq x y z
N MET A 1 8.23 33.47 -33.79
CA MET A 1 8.26 33.86 -32.37
C MET A 1 7.65 32.69 -31.62
N GLY A 2 8.48 31.87 -30.98
CA GLY A 2 8.02 30.68 -30.29
C GLY A 2 7.28 31.09 -29.02
N ILE A 3 5.99 30.77 -28.96
CA ILE A 3 5.23 30.82 -27.72
C ILE A 3 5.84 29.74 -26.83
N GLY A 4 6.44 30.13 -25.70
CA GLY A 4 6.98 29.17 -24.74
C GLY A 4 5.83 28.34 -24.19
N LYS A 5 5.70 27.11 -24.70
CA LYS A 5 4.75 26.12 -24.21
C LYS A 5 5.02 25.90 -22.72
N LYS A 6 4.00 26.04 -21.88
CA LYS A 6 4.11 25.61 -20.47
C LYS A 6 4.25 24.10 -20.47
N LYS A 7 5.36 23.61 -19.90
CA LYS A 7 5.63 22.17 -19.82
C LYS A 7 4.72 21.58 -18.74
N PRO A 8 3.96 20.52 -19.03
CA PRO A 8 3.20 19.81 -18.00
C PRO A 8 4.18 19.22 -16.98
N ALA A 9 3.99 19.63 -15.74
CA ALA A 9 4.83 19.15 -14.66
C ALA A 9 4.40 17.72 -14.28
N GLY A 10 5.34 16.80 -14.10
CA GLY A 10 5.05 15.46 -13.57
C GLY A 10 4.36 15.54 -12.19
N LEU A 11 3.66 14.47 -11.80
CA LEU A 11 2.76 14.39 -10.63
C LEU A 11 3.31 15.00 -9.32
N LYS A 12 4.62 14.95 -9.08
CA LYS A 12 5.24 15.56 -7.88
C LYS A 12 5.08 17.09 -7.79
N LYS A 13 4.94 17.81 -8.92
CA LYS A 13 4.76 19.28 -8.91
C LYS A 13 3.30 19.71 -8.77
N ALA A 14 2.36 18.89 -9.21
CA ALA A 14 0.94 19.21 -9.09
C ALA A 14 0.33 18.81 -7.73
N ALA A 15 0.95 17.89 -6.99
CA ALA A 15 0.53 17.53 -5.64
C ALA A 15 0.83 18.60 -4.56
N LYS A 16 1.54 19.69 -4.90
CA LYS A 16 1.87 20.78 -3.95
C LYS A 16 0.93 21.99 -4.04
N GLU A 17 -0.05 21.98 -4.93
CA GLU A 17 -1.04 23.06 -5.06
C GLU A 17 -2.44 22.48 -4.92
N THR A 18 -2.93 22.36 -3.68
CA THR A 18 -4.38 22.21 -3.42
C THR A 18 -4.76 23.09 -2.24
N ALA A 19 -5.48 24.16 -2.56
CA ALA A 19 -5.98 25.15 -1.63
C ALA A 19 -7.42 24.80 -1.19
N LYS A 20 -7.66 25.03 0.10
CA LYS A 20 -8.92 24.95 0.86
C LYS A 20 -10.17 25.45 0.12
N GLN A 21 -11.26 24.69 0.24
CA GLN A 21 -12.63 25.23 0.24
C GLN A 21 -13.45 24.66 1.41
N PRO A 22 -14.36 25.46 2.03
CA PRO A 22 -15.14 25.06 3.19
C PRO A 22 -16.44 24.34 2.80
N ALA A 23 -16.79 23.27 3.52
CA ALA A 23 -18.06 22.57 3.40
C ALA A 23 -19.14 23.19 4.31
N ALA A 24 -20.39 23.18 3.84
CA ALA A 24 -21.58 23.65 4.55
C ALA A 24 -22.38 22.46 5.13
N GLU A 25 -22.84 22.61 6.37
CA GLU A 25 -23.68 21.63 7.11
C GLU A 25 -25.10 21.50 6.53
N PRO A 26 -25.67 20.29 6.61
CA PRO A 26 -27.09 20.13 6.90
C PRO A 26 -27.41 19.14 8.04
N GLN A 27 -28.53 19.42 8.70
CA GLN A 27 -29.06 18.84 9.94
C GLN A 27 -29.60 17.41 9.84
N GLU A 28 -29.49 16.70 10.97
CA GLU A 28 -30.05 15.38 11.30
C GLU A 28 -31.59 15.31 11.30
N PRO A 29 -32.15 14.11 11.07
CA PRO A 29 -33.38 13.66 11.71
C PRO A 29 -33.16 12.45 12.62
N GLN A 30 -33.73 12.54 13.82
CA GLN A 30 -33.83 11.49 14.84
C GLN A 30 -34.73 10.31 14.41
N GLU A 31 -34.30 9.07 14.66
CA GLU A 31 -35.24 7.98 14.96
C GLU A 31 -34.64 6.86 15.85
N GLN A 32 -35.15 6.80 17.08
CA GLN A 32 -35.51 5.65 17.92
C GLN A 32 -34.56 4.44 18.08
N ALA A 33 -33.78 4.52 19.17
CA ALA A 33 -33.39 3.48 20.14
C ALA A 33 -33.61 1.99 19.77
N ALA A 34 -32.56 1.38 19.24
CA ALA A 34 -32.13 0.03 19.59
C ALA A 34 -30.87 0.14 20.46
N ASP A 35 -30.65 -0.83 21.36
CA ASP A 35 -29.51 -0.86 22.29
C ASP A 35 -28.18 -0.83 21.49
N PRO A 36 -27.33 0.23 21.63
CA PRO A 36 -26.28 0.56 20.67
C PRO A 36 -25.04 -0.35 20.68
N ASP A 37 -24.94 -1.32 21.59
CA ASP A 37 -23.70 -2.08 21.83
C ASP A 37 -23.69 -3.52 21.28
N THR A 38 -24.71 -3.93 20.52
CA THR A 38 -24.77 -5.31 19.98
C THR A 38 -25.02 -5.34 18.48
N LEU A 39 -23.93 -5.36 17.71
CA LEU A 39 -23.93 -5.75 16.31
C LEU A 39 -24.15 -7.27 16.19
N ALA A 40 -25.24 -7.68 15.57
CA ALA A 40 -25.52 -9.09 15.30
C ALA A 40 -24.72 -9.53 14.07
N VAL A 41 -23.63 -10.26 14.30
CA VAL A 41 -22.81 -10.84 13.22
C VAL A 41 -23.52 -12.09 12.68
N PRO A 42 -23.91 -12.14 11.38
CA PRO A 42 -24.48 -13.34 10.78
C PRO A 42 -23.38 -14.40 10.66
N MET A 43 -23.33 -15.33 11.62
CA MET A 43 -22.38 -16.44 11.61
C MET A 43 -22.94 -17.61 10.79
N SER A 44 -22.10 -18.22 9.95
CA SER A 44 -22.42 -19.48 9.28
C SER A 44 -22.68 -20.56 10.32
N GLN A 45 -23.72 -21.38 10.11
CA GLN A 45 -24.09 -22.50 11.01
C GLN A 45 -22.95 -23.52 11.24
N GLU A 46 -21.90 -23.51 10.43
CA GLU A 46 -20.73 -24.39 10.56
C GLU A 46 -19.71 -23.94 11.62
N SER A 47 -19.76 -22.68 12.07
CA SER A 47 -18.78 -22.11 13.03
C SER A 47 -19.17 -22.29 14.49
N SER A 48 -20.37 -22.78 14.78
CA SER A 48 -20.91 -22.81 16.14
C SER A 48 -20.12 -23.79 17.02
N GLY A 49 -19.25 -23.27 17.90
CA GLY A 49 -18.51 -24.06 18.89
C GLY A 49 -17.00 -24.13 18.70
N ASP A 50 -16.45 -23.53 17.64
CA ASP A 50 -15.01 -23.28 17.51
C ASP A 50 -14.72 -21.77 17.64
N GLU A 51 -14.44 -21.33 18.86
CA GLU A 51 -14.19 -19.92 19.19
C GLU A 51 -13.10 -19.28 18.29
N VAL A 52 -12.12 -20.06 17.80
CA VAL A 52 -11.07 -19.54 16.90
C VAL A 52 -11.61 -19.28 15.49
N ALA A 53 -12.47 -20.16 14.99
CA ALA A 53 -13.12 -19.98 13.69
C ALA A 53 -14.07 -18.78 13.72
N GLU A 54 -14.77 -18.57 14.84
CA GLU A 54 -15.65 -17.41 15.07
C GLU A 54 -14.87 -16.08 15.02
N VAL A 55 -13.73 -16.00 15.71
CA VAL A 55 -12.84 -14.82 15.66
C VAL A 55 -12.32 -14.55 14.24
N SER A 56 -11.97 -15.61 13.51
CA SER A 56 -11.47 -15.48 12.13
C SER A 56 -12.57 -14.96 11.19
N ALA A 57 -13.80 -15.49 11.31
CA ALA A 57 -14.94 -15.02 10.53
C ALA A 57 -15.32 -13.57 10.85
N MET A 58 -15.25 -13.17 12.13
CA MET A 58 -15.50 -11.79 12.53
C MET A 58 -14.48 -10.83 11.93
N LEU A 59 -13.19 -11.22 11.85
CA LEU A 59 -12.17 -10.43 11.16
C LEU A 59 -12.47 -10.29 9.66
N GLU A 60 -12.86 -11.37 8.98
CA GLU A 60 -13.18 -11.31 7.54
C GLU A 60 -14.32 -10.33 7.25
N ILE A 61 -15.38 -10.35 8.07
CA ILE A 61 -16.51 -9.41 7.97
C ILE A 61 -16.04 -7.98 8.26
N ALA A 62 -15.21 -7.78 9.28
CA ALA A 62 -14.66 -6.48 9.61
C ALA A 62 -13.85 -5.89 8.44
N LEU A 63 -12.97 -6.69 7.83
CA LEU A 63 -12.16 -6.28 6.69
C LEU A 63 -13.02 -5.92 5.48
N ALA A 64 -14.06 -6.72 5.18
CA ALA A 64 -14.98 -6.43 4.08
C ALA A 64 -15.74 -5.11 4.28
N LYS A 65 -16.14 -4.79 5.52
CA LYS A 65 -16.79 -3.52 5.85
C LYS A 65 -15.87 -2.32 5.78
N LEU A 66 -14.57 -2.50 6.03
CA LEU A 66 -13.58 -1.42 5.86
C LEU A 66 -13.33 -1.07 4.38
N GLU A 67 -13.71 -1.94 3.44
CA GLU A 67 -13.59 -1.64 2.01
C GLU A 67 -14.73 -0.72 1.50
N THR A 68 -15.81 -0.58 2.26
CA THR A 68 -16.94 0.32 1.95
C THR A 68 -16.91 1.55 2.87
N PRO A 69 -16.74 2.77 2.33
CA PRO A 69 -16.67 3.99 3.16
C PRO A 69 -17.87 4.16 4.10
N ASP A 70 -19.07 3.77 3.66
CA ASP A 70 -20.31 3.87 4.45
C ASP A 70 -20.36 2.90 5.65
N ASP A 71 -19.60 1.79 5.64
CA ASP A 71 -19.57 0.79 6.72
C ASP A 71 -18.26 0.82 7.53
N ALA A 72 -17.36 1.78 7.27
CA ALA A 72 -16.03 1.78 7.87
C ALA A 72 -16.05 1.82 9.41
N GLU A 73 -17.00 2.56 10.00
CA GLU A 73 -17.19 2.62 11.45
C GLU A 73 -17.62 1.26 12.03
N GLU A 74 -18.53 0.56 11.35
CA GLU A 74 -18.96 -0.79 11.75
C GLU A 74 -17.81 -1.79 11.62
N GLY A 75 -17.00 -1.68 10.56
CA GLY A 75 -15.75 -2.44 10.41
C GLY A 75 -14.80 -2.24 11.59
N ALA A 76 -14.58 -0.99 12.01
CA ALA A 76 -13.75 -0.66 13.16
C ALA A 76 -14.31 -1.25 14.48
N LEU A 77 -15.63 -1.20 14.70
CA LEU A 77 -16.28 -1.83 15.85
C LEU A 77 -16.08 -3.34 15.87
N LEU A 78 -16.21 -4.01 14.72
CA LEU A 78 -15.97 -5.44 14.61
C LEU A 78 -14.51 -5.80 14.90
N LEU A 79 -13.53 -5.01 14.46
CA LEU A 79 -12.12 -5.24 14.82
C LEU A 79 -11.90 -5.19 16.33
N ARG A 80 -12.53 -4.25 17.06
CA ARG A 80 -12.49 -4.22 18.53
C ARG A 80 -13.13 -5.48 19.13
N GLY A 81 -14.23 -5.95 18.53
CA GLY A 81 -14.85 -7.24 18.85
C GLY A 81 -13.89 -8.42 18.72
N VAL A 82 -13.14 -8.50 17.62
CA VAL A 82 -12.11 -9.52 17.38
C VAL A 82 -11.05 -9.51 18.49
N VAL A 83 -10.58 -8.32 18.88
CA VAL A 83 -9.60 -8.16 19.97
C VAL A 83 -10.18 -8.63 21.31
N HIS A 84 -11.37 -8.16 21.68
CA HIS A 84 -12.02 -8.53 22.94
C HIS A 84 -12.26 -10.04 23.06
N GLU A 85 -12.70 -10.67 21.97
CA GLU A 85 -12.97 -12.10 21.93
C GLU A 85 -11.67 -12.91 21.96
N SER A 86 -10.63 -12.45 21.26
CA SER A 86 -9.30 -13.05 21.34
C SER A 86 -8.74 -13.00 22.77
N ASP A 87 -8.92 -11.87 23.46
CA ASP A 87 -8.54 -11.71 24.86
C ASP A 87 -9.34 -12.61 25.81
N ARG A 88 -10.64 -12.80 25.54
CA ARG A 88 -11.50 -13.73 26.29
C ARG A 88 -10.99 -15.16 26.15
N ILE A 89 -10.67 -15.60 24.93
CA ILE A 89 -10.12 -16.93 24.64
C ILE A 89 -8.77 -17.13 25.34
N LEU A 90 -7.90 -16.12 25.36
CA LEU A 90 -6.63 -16.20 26.09
C LEU A 90 -6.87 -16.36 27.59
N ARG A 91 -7.76 -15.56 28.21
CA ARG A 91 -8.05 -15.64 29.65
C ARG A 91 -8.68 -16.97 30.05
N SER A 92 -9.67 -17.46 29.30
CA SER A 92 -10.38 -18.70 29.61
C SER A 92 -9.45 -19.92 29.66
N ARG A 93 -8.35 -19.89 28.90
CA ARG A 93 -7.32 -20.93 28.91
C ARG A 93 -6.45 -20.94 30.16
N PHE A 94 -6.26 -19.81 30.82
CA PHE A 94 -5.45 -19.69 32.05
C PHE A 94 -6.31 -19.74 33.34
N GLU A 95 -7.61 -19.49 33.26
CA GLU A 95 -8.52 -19.48 34.42
C GLU A 95 -8.83 -20.88 34.99
N HIS A 96 -8.55 -21.95 34.26
CA HIS A 96 -8.90 -23.33 34.63
C HIS A 96 -7.69 -24.25 34.88
N GLU A 97 -6.52 -23.69 35.20
CA GLU A 97 -5.35 -24.50 35.54
C GLU A 97 -5.54 -25.24 36.88
N ASP A 98 -6.10 -26.45 36.82
CA ASP A 98 -5.75 -27.48 37.80
C ASP A 98 -4.22 -27.58 37.79
N PRO A 99 -3.53 -27.41 38.93
CA PRO A 99 -2.07 -27.45 38.98
C PRO A 99 -1.49 -28.82 38.54
N ASN A 100 -2.34 -29.83 38.32
CA ASN A 100 -1.96 -31.13 37.76
C ASN A 100 -2.35 -31.32 36.29
N ALA A 101 -3.06 -30.37 35.67
CA ALA A 101 -3.39 -30.42 34.24
C ALA A 101 -2.12 -30.20 33.40
N PRO A 102 -2.03 -30.83 32.22
CA PRO A 102 -0.97 -30.51 31.27
C PRO A 102 -1.08 -29.03 30.84
N PRO A 103 0.04 -28.39 30.47
CA PRO A 103 0.00 -27.03 29.96
C PRO A 103 -0.96 -26.93 28.78
N PRO A 104 -1.72 -25.82 28.64
CA PRO A 104 -2.65 -25.65 27.55
C PRO A 104 -1.91 -25.81 26.22
N GLN A 105 -2.54 -26.51 25.26
CA GLN A 105 -1.98 -26.59 23.92
C GLN A 105 -1.87 -25.18 23.32
N PRO A 106 -0.84 -24.90 22.51
CA PRO A 106 -0.72 -23.61 21.84
C PRO A 106 -1.96 -23.33 20.98
N LEU A 107 -2.32 -22.05 20.84
CA LEU A 107 -3.39 -21.64 19.92
C LEU A 107 -2.90 -21.80 18.47
N PRO A 108 -3.78 -22.16 17.53
CA PRO A 108 -3.37 -22.33 16.13
C PRO A 108 -2.90 -21.00 15.52
N SER A 109 -2.06 -21.07 14.49
CA SER A 109 -1.54 -19.90 13.75
C SER A 109 -2.65 -18.96 13.24
N SER A 110 -3.81 -19.51 12.85
CA SER A 110 -4.98 -18.74 12.43
C SER A 110 -5.51 -17.81 13.51
N PHE A 111 -5.51 -18.22 14.78
CA PHE A 111 -5.88 -17.37 15.91
C PHE A 111 -4.97 -16.15 16.01
N HIS A 112 -3.66 -16.40 15.97
CA HIS A 112 -2.64 -15.35 16.08
C HIS A 112 -2.66 -14.40 14.88
N LEU A 113 -2.90 -14.94 13.68
CA LEU A 113 -3.11 -14.15 12.48
C LEU A 113 -4.35 -13.25 12.64
N ALA A 114 -5.48 -13.79 13.10
CA ALA A 114 -6.70 -13.03 13.25
C ALA A 114 -6.56 -11.90 14.28
N TYR A 115 -6.02 -12.24 15.46
CA TYR A 115 -5.81 -11.27 16.54
C TYR A 115 -4.79 -10.20 16.13
N GLY A 116 -3.63 -10.59 15.62
CA GLY A 116 -2.62 -9.64 15.14
C GLY A 116 -3.15 -8.74 14.02
N SER A 117 -3.94 -9.28 13.09
CA SER A 117 -4.53 -8.49 11.99
C SER A 117 -5.50 -7.43 12.49
N ALA A 118 -6.33 -7.76 13.48
CA ALA A 118 -7.25 -6.80 14.06
C ALA A 118 -6.51 -5.66 14.77
N LEU A 119 -5.51 -5.98 15.59
CA LEU A 119 -4.65 -4.98 16.23
C LEU A 119 -3.94 -4.10 15.20
N PHE A 120 -3.35 -4.71 14.17
CA PHE A 120 -2.66 -3.99 13.11
C PHE A 120 -3.59 -3.03 12.37
N ARG A 121 -4.81 -3.47 12.03
CA ARG A 121 -5.79 -2.63 11.34
C ARG A 121 -6.33 -1.50 12.21
N LEU A 122 -6.58 -1.74 13.50
CA LEU A 122 -6.93 -0.67 14.44
C LEU A 122 -5.84 0.39 14.52
N GLY A 123 -4.56 -0.03 14.54
CA GLY A 123 -3.43 0.90 14.49
C GLY A 123 -3.39 1.73 13.20
N LEU A 124 -3.74 1.15 12.05
CA LEU A 124 -3.82 1.90 10.79
C LEU A 124 -4.98 2.89 10.75
N LEU A 125 -6.16 2.54 11.30
CA LEU A 125 -7.32 3.43 11.33
C LEU A 125 -7.06 4.70 12.13
N LEU A 126 -6.26 4.64 13.20
CA LEU A 126 -5.81 5.82 13.94
C LEU A 126 -4.98 6.80 13.08
N LEU A 127 -4.32 6.32 12.04
CA LEU A 127 -3.53 7.16 11.13
C LEU A 127 -4.37 7.77 10.00
N GLU A 128 -5.57 7.24 9.77
CA GLU A 128 -6.50 7.67 8.72
C GLU A 128 -7.48 8.74 9.23
N ASP A 129 -7.63 8.88 10.55
CA ASP A 129 -8.49 9.88 11.17
C ASP A 129 -7.92 11.30 10.98
N GLU A 130 -8.70 12.19 10.36
CA GLU A 130 -8.28 13.57 10.02
C GLU A 130 -7.99 14.42 11.27
N ASP A 131 -8.57 14.06 12.41
CA ASP A 131 -8.33 14.70 13.71
C ASP A 131 -7.08 14.12 14.44
N GLY A 132 -6.40 13.14 13.82
CA GLY A 132 -5.38 12.28 14.42
C GLY A 132 -3.96 12.83 14.54
N GLU A 133 -3.73 14.15 14.48
CA GLU A 133 -2.40 14.72 14.71
C GLU A 133 -1.85 14.27 16.08
N GLY A 134 -0.76 13.49 16.08
CA GLY A 134 -0.13 12.97 17.29
C GLY A 134 -0.56 11.57 17.73
N GLN A 135 -1.40 10.86 16.95
CA GLN A 135 -1.80 9.49 17.25
C GLN A 135 -0.74 8.43 16.88
N GLU A 136 0.41 8.82 16.31
CA GLU A 136 1.43 7.88 15.85
C GLU A 136 1.99 7.01 16.98
N SER A 137 2.08 7.56 18.19
CA SER A 137 2.52 6.81 19.39
C SER A 137 1.52 5.72 19.79
N GLU A 138 0.22 5.99 19.66
CA GLU A 138 -0.83 5.01 19.96
C GLU A 138 -0.91 3.96 18.84
N ALA A 139 -0.89 4.39 17.58
CA ALA A 139 -0.80 3.49 16.42
C ALA A 139 0.41 2.54 16.53
N LEU A 140 1.56 3.06 16.96
CA LEU A 140 2.76 2.26 17.17
C LEU A 140 2.56 1.16 18.22
N GLN A 141 1.84 1.43 19.32
CA GLN A 141 1.53 0.42 20.34
C GLN A 141 0.67 -0.71 19.78
N TYR A 142 -0.35 -0.38 18.96
CA TYR A 142 -1.15 -1.39 18.26
C TYR A 142 -0.32 -2.23 17.30
N VAL A 143 0.57 -1.60 16.54
CA VAL A 143 1.48 -2.30 15.61
C VAL A 143 2.46 -3.20 16.36
N GLU A 144 3.01 -2.77 17.49
CA GLU A 144 3.88 -3.59 18.34
C GLU A 144 3.13 -4.78 18.94
N ALA A 145 1.92 -4.56 19.45
CA ALA A 145 1.07 -5.64 19.94
C ALA A 145 0.73 -6.65 18.83
N ALA A 146 0.47 -6.19 17.61
CA ALA A 146 0.26 -7.04 16.46
C ALA A 146 1.50 -7.89 16.12
N ILE A 147 2.69 -7.28 16.13
CA ILE A 147 3.97 -7.97 15.92
C ILE A 147 4.14 -9.11 16.94
N ASP A 148 3.91 -8.83 18.23
CA ASP A 148 4.01 -9.84 19.28
C ASP A 148 3.06 -11.02 19.04
N ARG A 149 1.83 -10.74 18.58
CA ARG A 149 0.86 -11.80 18.26
C ARG A 149 1.32 -12.63 17.07
N TYR A 150 1.82 -12.01 15.99
CA TYR A 150 2.31 -12.74 14.83
C TYR A 150 3.55 -13.58 15.14
N GLU A 151 4.49 -13.05 15.93
CA GLU A 151 5.67 -13.79 16.36
C GLU A 151 5.28 -15.01 17.20
N THR A 152 4.35 -14.86 18.14
CA THR A 152 3.80 -15.98 18.92
C THR A 152 3.17 -17.05 18.01
N GLY A 153 2.44 -16.64 16.96
CA GLY A 153 1.84 -17.58 16.01
C GLY A 153 2.88 -18.37 15.21
N LEU A 154 4.04 -17.79 14.92
CA LEU A 154 5.12 -18.45 14.20
C LEU A 154 5.88 -19.49 15.04
N ASP A 155 5.75 -19.46 16.36
CA ASP A 155 6.37 -20.44 17.26
C ASP A 155 5.62 -21.78 17.29
N ASN A 156 4.39 -21.87 16.77
CA ASN A 156 3.49 -23.00 17.00
C ASN A 156 3.55 -24.15 15.97
N ASP A 157 3.86 -23.90 14.69
CA ASP A 157 4.40 -24.87 13.71
C ASP A 157 4.56 -24.23 12.32
N GLU A 158 5.37 -24.88 11.47
CA GLU A 158 6.02 -24.46 10.21
C GLU A 158 5.37 -23.36 9.32
N ALA A 159 6.16 -22.30 9.11
CA ALA A 159 6.24 -21.52 7.86
C ALA A 159 4.92 -21.05 7.22
N ASP A 160 3.93 -20.68 8.04
CA ASP A 160 2.72 -20.02 7.55
C ASP A 160 3.11 -18.72 6.82
N TRP A 161 2.92 -18.73 5.51
CA TRP A 161 3.26 -17.61 4.66
C TRP A 161 2.41 -16.38 5.00
N LYS A 162 1.16 -16.57 5.47
CA LYS A 162 0.25 -15.49 5.85
C LYS A 162 0.75 -14.77 7.10
N LEU A 163 1.21 -15.52 8.12
CA LEU A 163 1.84 -14.93 9.30
C LEU A 163 3.14 -14.20 8.96
N ASN A 164 3.98 -14.77 8.09
CA ASN A 164 5.21 -14.10 7.67
C ASN A 164 4.91 -12.82 6.86
N ASP A 165 3.89 -12.84 6.00
CA ASP A 165 3.44 -11.68 5.23
C ASP A 165 2.88 -10.59 6.16
N ALA A 166 1.98 -10.95 7.08
CA ALA A 166 1.39 -10.03 8.05
C ALA A 166 2.46 -9.41 8.98
N LEU A 167 3.39 -10.22 9.49
CA LEU A 167 4.51 -9.75 10.29
C LEU A 167 5.43 -8.81 9.49
N ALA A 168 5.70 -9.11 8.22
CA ALA A 168 6.50 -8.22 7.36
C ALA A 168 5.83 -6.84 7.21
N ARG A 169 4.51 -6.79 6.99
CA ARG A 169 3.76 -5.53 6.89
C ARG A 169 3.84 -4.74 8.18
N ALA A 170 3.60 -5.40 9.32
CA ALA A 170 3.63 -4.74 10.62
C ALA A 170 5.04 -4.22 10.96
N LEU A 171 6.10 -4.96 10.62
CA LEU A 171 7.48 -4.48 10.77
C LEU A 171 7.80 -3.29 9.86
N ILE A 172 7.33 -3.29 8.61
CA ILE A 172 7.49 -2.14 7.71
C ILE A 172 6.77 -0.91 8.27
N GLU A 173 5.54 -1.10 8.77
CA GLU A 173 4.77 0.02 9.32
C GLU A 173 5.36 0.53 10.63
N LYS A 174 5.85 -0.36 11.50
CA LYS A 174 6.63 0.03 12.69
C LYS A 174 7.80 0.92 12.31
N ALA A 175 8.54 0.56 11.26
CA ALA A 175 9.66 1.36 10.78
C ALA A 175 9.19 2.73 10.22
N ASN A 176 8.07 2.78 9.50
CA ASN A 176 7.49 4.02 9.00
C ASN A 176 7.03 4.95 10.14
N LEU A 177 6.30 4.41 11.11
CA LEU A 177 5.85 5.15 12.29
C LEU A 177 7.03 5.65 13.11
N THR A 178 8.06 4.83 13.30
CA THR A 178 9.27 5.25 14.01
C THR A 178 9.94 6.45 13.33
N LEU A 179 10.01 6.46 11.99
CA LEU A 179 10.56 7.59 11.23
C LEU A 179 9.71 8.87 11.36
N ARG A 180 8.37 8.73 11.45
CA ARG A 180 7.45 9.88 11.60
C ARG A 180 7.46 10.44 13.03
N SER A 181 7.47 9.56 14.04
CA SER A 181 7.35 9.94 15.45
C SER A 181 8.65 10.46 16.06
N ASP A 182 9.81 10.00 15.57
CA ASP A 182 11.12 10.37 16.11
C ASP A 182 12.17 10.48 15.00
N GLU A 183 12.34 11.70 14.47
CA GLU A 183 13.39 12.02 13.48
C GLU A 183 14.81 11.76 14.01
N THR A 184 15.00 11.69 15.34
CA THR A 184 16.30 11.41 15.95
C THR A 184 16.59 9.91 16.06
N PHE A 185 15.61 9.07 15.77
CA PHE A 185 15.76 7.63 15.86
C PHE A 185 16.83 7.14 14.86
N PRO A 186 17.86 6.40 15.30
CA PRO A 186 18.97 6.06 14.42
C PRO A 186 18.52 5.23 13.20
N LEU A 187 18.77 5.73 11.98
CA LEU A 187 18.41 5.04 10.73
C LEU A 187 18.90 3.60 10.65
N LYS A 188 20.04 3.27 11.27
CA LYS A 188 20.57 1.90 11.37
C LYS A 188 19.61 0.93 12.09
N ASN A 189 18.83 1.43 13.05
CA ASN A 189 17.85 0.64 13.80
C ASN A 189 16.59 0.42 12.96
N VAL A 190 16.14 1.44 12.23
CA VAL A 190 15.07 1.33 11.22
C VAL A 190 15.45 0.29 10.17
N ASP A 191 16.69 0.35 9.68
CA ASP A 191 17.25 -0.61 8.73
C ASP A 191 17.27 -2.04 9.27
N ALA A 192 17.48 -2.23 10.56
CA ALA A 192 17.42 -3.55 11.19
C ALA A 192 15.99 -4.11 11.20
N ILE A 193 14.99 -3.26 11.49
CA ILE A 193 13.56 -3.63 11.42
C ILE A 193 13.19 -4.02 9.99
N ILE A 194 13.53 -3.20 8.99
CA ILE A 194 13.23 -3.50 7.58
C ILE A 194 13.99 -4.73 7.10
N THR A 195 15.23 -4.96 7.56
CA THR A 195 15.95 -6.20 7.27
C THR A 195 15.21 -7.42 7.83
N SER A 196 14.62 -7.30 9.02
CA SER A 196 13.77 -8.35 9.59
C SER A 196 12.52 -8.56 8.73
N ALA A 197 11.81 -7.50 8.37
CA ALA A 197 10.64 -7.55 7.50
C ALA A 197 10.97 -8.23 6.16
N PHE A 198 12.08 -7.85 5.53
CA PHE A 198 12.51 -8.44 4.26
C PHE A 198 12.80 -9.94 4.37
N LYS A 199 13.40 -10.41 5.48
CA LYS A 199 13.55 -11.85 5.72
C LYS A 199 12.19 -12.56 5.77
N ARG A 200 11.19 -11.95 6.41
CA ARG A 200 9.82 -12.47 6.47
C ARG A 200 9.17 -12.49 5.09
N ILE A 201 9.29 -11.44 4.28
CA ILE A 201 8.85 -11.41 2.86
C ILE A 201 9.48 -12.58 2.09
N THR A 202 10.80 -12.75 2.15
CA THR A 202 11.47 -13.83 1.42
C THR A 202 11.09 -15.23 1.91
N THR A 203 10.63 -15.35 3.15
CA THR A 203 10.14 -16.62 3.71
C THR A 203 8.72 -16.89 3.22
N ALA A 204 7.82 -15.91 3.32
CA ALA A 204 6.47 -15.97 2.80
C ALA A 204 6.47 -16.36 1.30
N LEU A 205 7.27 -15.66 0.49
CA LEU A 205 7.39 -15.91 -0.96
C LEU A 205 7.89 -17.31 -1.33
N LYS A 206 8.67 -17.97 -0.46
CA LYS A 206 9.13 -19.35 -0.71
C LYS A 206 8.06 -20.38 -0.40
N SER A 207 7.23 -20.09 0.59
CA SER A 207 6.11 -20.93 1.01
C SER A 207 4.87 -20.72 0.15
N LEU A 208 4.79 -19.60 -0.57
CA LEU A 208 3.66 -19.24 -1.42
C LEU A 208 3.53 -20.15 -2.65
N GLY A 209 2.32 -20.64 -2.90
CA GLY A 209 1.93 -21.24 -4.17
C GLY A 209 1.68 -20.21 -5.27
N SER A 210 1.28 -20.65 -6.46
CA SER A 210 0.95 -19.75 -7.58
C SER A 210 -0.40 -19.03 -7.44
N SER A 211 -1.25 -19.41 -6.48
CA SER A 211 -2.61 -18.88 -6.31
C SER A 211 -2.70 -17.54 -5.56
N ASP A 212 -1.69 -17.20 -4.77
CA ASP A 212 -1.77 -16.12 -3.76
C ASP A 212 -0.75 -14.99 -4.02
N LEU A 213 -0.42 -14.79 -5.31
CA LEU A 213 0.63 -13.85 -5.72
C LEU A 213 0.23 -12.38 -5.47
N ASN A 214 -1.06 -12.04 -5.47
CA ASN A 214 -1.55 -10.68 -5.23
C ASN A 214 -1.22 -10.20 -3.81
N GLU A 215 -1.45 -11.05 -2.82
CA GLU A 215 -1.15 -10.82 -1.41
C GLU A 215 0.34 -10.52 -1.26
N SER A 216 1.18 -11.33 -1.89
CA SER A 216 2.64 -11.15 -1.89
C SER A 216 3.11 -9.86 -2.55
N VAL A 217 2.43 -9.37 -3.59
CA VAL A 217 2.79 -8.06 -4.18
C VAL A 217 2.49 -6.94 -3.19
N SER A 218 1.40 -7.01 -2.44
CA SER A 218 1.01 -5.90 -1.56
C SER A 218 1.97 -5.68 -0.37
N VAL A 219 2.68 -6.70 0.13
CA VAL A 219 3.76 -6.48 1.12
C VAL A 219 4.99 -5.84 0.47
N ILE A 220 5.30 -6.17 -0.79
CA ILE A 220 6.38 -5.50 -1.52
C ILE A 220 6.02 -4.04 -1.81
N VAL A 221 4.75 -3.74 -2.07
CA VAL A 221 4.27 -2.34 -2.18
C VAL A 221 4.49 -1.58 -0.88
N ALA A 222 4.30 -2.20 0.29
CA ALA A 222 4.65 -1.58 1.57
C ALA A 222 6.15 -1.25 1.67
N LEU A 223 7.02 -2.15 1.20
CA LEU A 223 8.47 -1.90 1.15
C LEU A 223 8.85 -0.75 0.19
N VAL A 224 8.17 -0.64 -0.95
CA VAL A 224 8.35 0.48 -1.89
C VAL A 224 7.93 1.80 -1.26
N ARG A 225 6.80 1.84 -0.55
CA ARG A 225 6.35 3.02 0.20
C ARG A 225 7.33 3.41 1.30
N HIS A 226 7.86 2.44 2.05
CA HIS A 226 8.92 2.72 3.01
C HIS A 226 10.12 3.39 2.34
N ALA A 227 10.57 2.87 1.20
CA ALA A 227 11.69 3.45 0.49
C ALA A 227 11.43 4.90 0.03
N GLN A 228 10.20 5.23 -0.34
CA GLN A 228 9.77 6.58 -0.73
C GLN A 228 9.71 7.57 0.44
N MET A 229 9.47 7.08 1.65
CA MET A 229 9.42 7.92 2.86
C MET A 229 10.80 8.32 3.38
N ARG A 230 11.88 7.73 2.85
CA ARG A 230 13.23 7.98 3.34
C ARG A 230 13.80 9.25 2.73
N GLU A 231 14.37 10.10 3.59
CA GLU A 231 15.16 11.25 3.15
C GLU A 231 16.55 10.84 2.64
N ASP A 232 17.12 9.75 3.15
CA ASP A 232 18.41 9.24 2.69
C ASP A 232 18.26 8.43 1.39
N VAL A 233 18.53 9.10 0.27
CA VAL A 233 18.43 8.55 -1.09
C VAL A 233 19.11 7.18 -1.24
N GLU A 234 20.27 6.96 -0.62
CA GLU A 234 20.99 5.68 -0.71
C GLU A 234 20.27 4.55 0.05
N GLY A 235 19.67 4.85 1.21
CA GLY A 235 18.81 3.92 1.93
C GLY A 235 17.55 3.58 1.14
N GLY A 236 16.89 4.60 0.56
CA GLY A 236 15.75 4.41 -0.35
C GLY A 236 16.10 3.49 -1.52
N LYS A 237 17.21 3.77 -2.23
CA LYS A 237 17.71 2.94 -3.35
C LYS A 237 17.95 1.48 -2.97
N LYS A 238 18.53 1.23 -1.79
CA LYS A 238 18.77 -0.13 -1.28
C LYS A 238 17.46 -0.91 -1.21
N TRP A 239 16.42 -0.34 -0.60
CA TRP A 239 15.13 -1.01 -0.42
C TRP A 239 14.35 -1.16 -1.73
N LEU A 240 14.40 -0.17 -2.63
CA LEU A 240 13.85 -0.29 -3.98
C LEU A 240 14.49 -1.42 -4.77
N ASN A 241 15.82 -1.59 -4.68
CA ASN A 241 16.52 -2.66 -5.36
C ASN A 241 16.12 -4.05 -4.83
N LEU A 242 15.94 -4.19 -3.52
CA LEU A 242 15.44 -5.44 -2.93
C LEU A 242 13.99 -5.73 -3.37
N ALA A 243 13.11 -4.73 -3.39
CA ALA A 243 11.75 -4.86 -3.92
C ALA A 243 11.75 -5.35 -5.38
N ARG A 244 12.61 -4.76 -6.24
CA ARG A 244 12.79 -5.19 -7.63
C ARG A 244 13.23 -6.64 -7.74
N ILE A 245 14.15 -7.10 -6.88
CA ILE A 245 14.63 -8.49 -6.88
C ILE A 245 13.47 -9.46 -6.60
N GLU A 246 12.64 -9.17 -5.59
CA GLU A 246 11.50 -10.03 -5.25
C GLU A 246 10.40 -9.98 -6.31
N LEU A 247 10.09 -8.81 -6.87
CA LEU A 247 9.13 -8.68 -7.98
C LEU A 247 9.60 -9.45 -9.22
N ASN A 248 10.89 -9.41 -9.54
CA ASN A 248 11.42 -10.21 -10.65
C ASN A 248 11.38 -11.72 -10.37
N LYS A 249 11.44 -12.17 -9.10
CA LYS A 249 11.22 -13.59 -8.77
C LYS A 249 9.75 -13.96 -8.96
N LEU A 250 8.82 -13.14 -8.48
CA LEU A 250 7.38 -13.32 -8.70
C LEU A 250 7.07 -13.42 -10.20
N LEU A 251 7.60 -12.51 -11.02
CA LEU A 251 7.41 -12.50 -12.47
C LEU A 251 8.11 -13.65 -13.22
N LYS A 252 9.00 -14.41 -12.56
CA LYS A 252 9.52 -15.67 -13.11
C LYS A 252 8.52 -16.82 -12.90
N VAL A 253 7.72 -16.75 -11.83
CA VAL A 253 6.66 -17.73 -11.53
C VAL A 253 5.45 -17.43 -12.41
N ASP A 254 5.00 -16.17 -12.44
CA ASP A 254 3.92 -15.69 -13.30
C ASP A 254 4.36 -14.44 -14.09
N PRO A 255 4.83 -14.63 -15.35
CA PRO A 255 5.24 -13.51 -16.20
C PRO A 255 4.10 -12.56 -16.60
N THR A 256 2.84 -12.97 -16.42
CA THR A 256 1.63 -12.22 -16.81
C THR A 256 0.97 -11.50 -15.64
N HIS A 257 1.53 -11.59 -14.43
CA HIS A 257 0.95 -10.98 -13.24
C HIS A 257 0.93 -9.44 -13.31
N VAL A 258 -0.22 -8.87 -13.68
CA VAL A 258 -0.41 -7.43 -13.95
C VAL A 258 0.05 -6.57 -12.77
N LEU A 259 -0.37 -6.90 -11.54
CA LEU A 259 -0.03 -6.09 -10.37
C LEU A 259 1.48 -6.08 -10.09
N ALA A 260 2.19 -7.20 -10.24
CA ALA A 260 3.64 -7.28 -10.06
C ALA A 260 4.38 -6.48 -11.14
N LEU A 261 3.90 -6.48 -12.38
CA LEU A 261 4.43 -5.65 -13.47
C LEU A 261 4.26 -4.16 -13.18
N GLN A 262 3.07 -3.75 -12.72
CA GLN A 262 2.79 -2.37 -12.30
C GLN A 262 3.69 -1.92 -11.14
N THR A 263 3.77 -2.73 -10.07
CA THR A 263 4.61 -2.41 -8.92
C THR A 263 6.08 -2.33 -9.31
N LEU A 264 6.56 -3.20 -10.20
CA LEU A 264 7.93 -3.16 -10.69
C LEU A 264 8.22 -1.86 -11.45
N ALA A 265 7.31 -1.43 -12.33
CA ALA A 265 7.42 -0.14 -13.00
C ALA A 265 7.43 1.03 -12.00
N GLN A 266 6.56 1.00 -10.98
CA GLN A 266 6.52 2.02 -9.93
C GLN A 266 7.85 2.12 -9.18
N THR A 267 8.57 1.02 -8.97
CA THR A 267 9.92 1.09 -8.36
C THR A 267 10.91 1.84 -9.23
N TYR A 268 10.82 1.74 -10.56
CA TYR A 268 11.68 2.48 -11.49
C TYR A 268 11.31 3.96 -11.51
N MET A 269 10.01 4.28 -11.55
CA MET A 269 9.53 5.65 -11.47
C MET A 269 9.87 6.34 -10.15
N THR A 270 9.87 5.61 -9.04
CA THR A 270 10.38 6.15 -7.77
C THR A 270 11.84 6.60 -7.91
N ALA A 271 12.70 5.76 -8.48
CA ALA A 271 14.10 6.13 -8.69
C ALA A 271 14.31 7.24 -9.73
N VAL A 272 13.43 7.35 -10.74
CA VAL A 272 13.40 8.51 -11.65
C VAL A 272 13.15 9.79 -10.85
N ASN A 273 12.13 9.78 -10.00
CA ASN A 273 11.77 10.93 -9.20
C ASN A 273 12.91 11.34 -8.24
N ASP A 274 13.59 10.38 -7.61
CA ASP A 274 14.73 10.67 -6.74
C ASP A 274 15.88 11.37 -7.49
N LEU A 275 16.15 10.97 -8.75
CA LEU A 275 17.18 11.59 -9.59
C LEU A 275 16.78 12.99 -10.06
N LEU A 276 15.50 13.20 -10.38
CA LEU A 276 14.99 14.51 -10.79
C LEU A 276 14.99 15.48 -9.61
N ASP A 277 14.57 15.05 -8.42
CA ASP A 277 14.56 15.85 -7.20
C ASP A 277 15.99 16.24 -6.79
N ALA A 278 16.97 15.35 -6.95
CA ALA A 278 18.38 15.67 -6.75
C ALA A 278 18.84 16.82 -7.66
N GLY A 279 18.35 16.84 -8.90
CA GLY A 279 18.57 17.91 -9.86
C GLY A 279 18.03 19.28 -9.44
N GLU A 280 16.81 19.31 -8.90
CA GLU A 280 16.21 20.55 -8.38
C GLU A 280 16.99 21.13 -7.21
N ASN A 281 17.69 20.27 -6.46
CA ASN A 281 18.60 20.66 -5.38
C ASN A 281 20.02 21.03 -5.85
N GLY A 282 20.21 21.22 -7.17
CA GLY A 282 21.47 21.66 -7.77
C GLY A 282 22.51 20.56 -7.97
N GLN A 283 22.14 19.28 -7.83
CA GLN A 283 23.01 18.17 -8.19
C GLN A 283 22.98 17.93 -9.70
N GLU A 284 24.10 17.48 -10.28
CA GLU A 284 24.14 17.11 -11.69
C GLU A 284 23.27 15.86 -11.93
N ILE A 285 22.29 15.97 -12.83
CA ILE A 285 21.40 14.86 -13.19
C ILE A 285 22.04 14.07 -14.34
N ASP A 286 22.24 12.77 -14.14
CA ASP A 286 22.52 11.84 -15.24
C ASP A 286 21.22 11.55 -16.01
N LEU A 287 20.92 12.39 -17.01
CA LEU A 287 19.76 12.23 -17.88
C LEU A 287 19.74 10.87 -18.60
N GLY A 288 20.91 10.27 -18.85
CA GLY A 288 21.02 8.93 -19.43
C GLY A 288 20.57 7.84 -18.46
N ALA A 289 20.86 8.00 -17.17
CA ALA A 289 20.33 7.12 -16.13
C ALA A 289 18.82 7.28 -15.96
N VAL A 290 18.31 8.51 -15.93
CA VAL A 290 16.86 8.80 -15.91
C VAL A 290 16.17 8.14 -17.09
N GLN A 291 16.71 8.30 -18.30
CA GLN A 291 16.16 7.69 -19.51
C GLN A 291 16.03 6.17 -19.40
N LYS A 292 17.07 5.49 -18.92
CA LYS A 292 17.08 4.03 -18.78
C LYS A 292 16.00 3.54 -17.80
N LEU A 293 15.79 4.26 -16.70
CA LEU A 293 14.78 3.90 -15.71
C LEU A 293 13.36 4.10 -16.28
N ILE A 294 13.12 5.19 -17.01
CA ILE A 294 11.84 5.41 -17.71
C ILE A 294 11.59 4.31 -18.75
N ASP A 295 12.61 3.92 -19.52
CA ASP A 295 12.48 2.87 -20.54
C ASP A 295 12.16 1.50 -19.90
N GLU A 296 12.78 1.16 -18.76
CA GLU A 296 12.41 -0.04 -17.99
C GLU A 296 10.98 0.05 -17.44
N ALA A 297 10.56 1.20 -16.89
CA ALA A 297 9.18 1.39 -16.43
C ALA A 297 8.16 1.15 -17.56
N LEU A 298 8.37 1.77 -18.73
CA LEU A 298 7.51 1.58 -19.90
C LEU A 298 7.47 0.14 -20.38
N LYS A 299 8.61 -0.57 -20.38
CA LYS A 299 8.67 -1.98 -20.75
C LYS A 299 7.75 -2.84 -19.88
N TYR A 300 7.72 -2.63 -18.57
CA TYR A 300 6.85 -3.39 -17.67
C TYR A 300 5.39 -2.96 -17.75
N LEU A 301 5.09 -1.65 -17.87
CA LEU A 301 3.71 -1.17 -17.99
C LEU A 301 3.06 -1.56 -19.32
N ASN A 302 3.78 -1.47 -20.44
CA ASN A 302 3.28 -1.95 -21.73
C ASN A 302 3.05 -3.46 -21.73
N LYS A 303 3.91 -4.21 -21.04
CA LYS A 303 3.68 -5.64 -20.84
C LYS A 303 2.41 -5.87 -20.00
N ALA A 304 2.23 -5.13 -18.91
CA ALA A 304 1.04 -5.21 -18.07
C ALA A 304 -0.24 -4.91 -18.87
N GLU A 305 -0.21 -3.89 -19.72
CA GLU A 305 -1.32 -3.56 -20.63
C GLU A 305 -1.61 -4.68 -21.62
N SER A 306 -0.58 -5.26 -22.23
CA SER A 306 -0.74 -6.33 -23.22
C SER A 306 -1.31 -7.65 -22.67
N VAL A 307 -1.14 -7.90 -21.36
CA VAL A 307 -1.60 -9.14 -20.70
C VAL A 307 -2.86 -8.90 -19.86
N SER A 308 -3.29 -7.65 -19.70
CA SER A 308 -4.52 -7.32 -18.97
C SER A 308 -5.74 -7.63 -19.86
N GLU A 309 -6.72 -8.34 -19.31
CA GLU A 309 -7.97 -8.63 -20.02
C GLU A 309 -8.85 -7.37 -20.16
N THR A 310 -8.71 -6.44 -19.22
CA THR A 310 -9.48 -5.19 -19.17
C THR A 310 -8.55 -4.00 -18.97
N SER A 311 -8.94 -2.85 -19.53
CA SER A 311 -8.29 -1.59 -19.21
C SER A 311 -8.54 -1.25 -17.73
N ASN A 312 -7.48 -0.90 -17.02
CA ASN A 312 -7.52 -0.54 -15.61
C ASN A 312 -7.11 0.92 -15.46
N VAL A 313 -7.91 1.71 -14.72
CA VAL A 313 -7.66 3.14 -14.44
C VAL A 313 -6.25 3.39 -13.94
N LYS A 314 -5.81 2.64 -12.91
CA LYS A 314 -4.47 2.76 -12.32
C LYS A 314 -3.36 2.47 -13.33
N LEU A 315 -3.56 1.48 -14.20
CA LEU A 315 -2.58 1.16 -15.24
C LEU A 315 -2.44 2.31 -16.25
N GLN A 316 -3.55 2.86 -16.72
CA GLN A 316 -3.56 3.95 -17.70
C GLN A 316 -3.02 5.24 -17.10
N LEU A 317 -3.34 5.56 -15.84
CA LEU A 317 -2.74 6.68 -15.12
C LEU A 317 -1.21 6.55 -15.04
N LEU A 318 -0.70 5.39 -14.65
CA LEU A 318 0.74 5.13 -14.59
C LEU A 318 1.39 5.24 -15.97
N LEU A 319 0.81 4.62 -17.00
CA LEU A 319 1.32 4.73 -18.38
C LEU A 319 1.38 6.18 -18.85
N GLY A 320 0.30 6.94 -18.63
CA GLY A 320 0.22 8.35 -18.99
C GLY A 320 1.31 9.17 -18.30
N GLU A 321 1.51 9.00 -16.99
CA GLU A 321 2.58 9.65 -16.24
C GLU A 321 3.97 9.33 -16.80
N VAL A 322 4.27 8.05 -17.04
CA VAL A 322 5.59 7.66 -17.57
C VAL A 322 5.79 8.21 -18.99
N TYR A 323 4.75 8.27 -19.82
CA TYR A 323 4.83 8.88 -21.14
C TYR A 323 5.05 10.39 -21.09
N VAL A 324 4.41 11.13 -20.17
CA VAL A 324 4.70 12.56 -19.94
C VAL A 324 6.16 12.75 -19.53
N ASN A 325 6.65 11.97 -18.57
CA ASN A 325 8.03 12.06 -18.11
C ASN A 325 9.04 11.73 -19.24
N LYS A 326 8.72 10.75 -20.09
CA LYS A 326 9.54 10.43 -21.27
C LYS A 326 9.55 11.58 -22.28
N ALA A 327 8.39 12.19 -22.52
CA ALA A 327 8.25 13.31 -23.45
C ALA A 327 9.02 14.54 -22.96
N ASN A 328 8.88 14.90 -21.68
CA ASN A 328 9.63 15.98 -21.04
C ASN A 328 11.15 15.81 -21.20
N LEU A 329 11.67 14.60 -20.96
CA LEU A 329 13.10 14.30 -21.11
C LEU A 329 13.60 14.45 -22.56
N LEU A 330 12.80 14.04 -23.55
CA LEU A 330 13.15 14.16 -24.96
C LEU A 330 13.08 15.61 -25.45
N ASP A 331 12.11 16.37 -24.95
CA ASP A 331 11.96 17.80 -25.23
C ASP A 331 13.16 18.59 -24.69
N GLU A 332 13.64 18.26 -23.49
CA GLU A 332 14.89 18.83 -22.93
C GLU A 332 16.14 18.46 -23.73
N ALA A 333 16.10 17.35 -24.47
CA ALA A 333 17.17 16.91 -25.36
C ALA A 333 17.02 17.44 -26.80
N ASP A 334 16.13 18.42 -27.02
CA ASP A 334 15.80 19.01 -28.33
C ASP A 334 15.27 17.99 -29.38
N ASP A 335 14.66 16.87 -28.94
CA ASP A 335 13.99 15.88 -29.81
C ASP A 335 12.46 16.05 -29.79
N GLU A 336 12.01 17.25 -30.19
CA GLU A 336 10.59 17.65 -30.16
C GLU A 336 9.66 16.68 -30.91
N THR A 337 10.14 16.06 -32.00
CA THR A 337 9.32 15.14 -32.79
C THR A 337 8.97 13.90 -31.98
N LYS A 338 9.97 13.27 -31.34
CA LYS A 338 9.71 12.10 -30.49
C LYS A 338 9.01 12.49 -29.19
N ALA A 339 9.31 13.65 -28.62
CA ALA A 339 8.60 14.16 -27.46
C ALA A 339 7.08 14.24 -27.74
N ASN A 340 6.69 14.82 -28.89
CA ASN A 340 5.29 14.89 -29.31
C ASN A 340 4.63 13.52 -29.53
N GLU A 341 5.36 12.51 -29.98
CA GLU A 341 4.83 11.13 -30.07
C GLU A 341 4.48 10.57 -28.69
N PHE A 342 5.31 10.83 -27.68
CA PHE A 342 5.05 10.37 -26.32
C PHE A 342 3.94 11.18 -25.62
N TYR A 343 3.86 12.49 -25.84
CA TYR A 343 2.71 13.27 -25.35
C TYR A 343 1.38 12.76 -25.91
N LYS A 344 1.32 12.41 -27.20
CA LYS A 344 0.11 11.80 -27.79
C LYS A 344 -0.29 10.50 -27.10
N LYS A 345 0.68 9.63 -26.79
CA LYS A 345 0.42 8.39 -26.03
C LYS A 345 -0.07 8.68 -24.61
N ALA A 346 0.48 9.69 -23.94
CA ALA A 346 -0.01 10.10 -22.62
C ALA A 346 -1.47 10.56 -22.69
N VAL A 347 -1.82 11.39 -23.69
CA VAL A 347 -3.19 11.86 -23.94
C VAL A 347 -4.13 10.68 -24.20
N GLU A 348 -3.73 9.70 -25.01
CA GLU A 348 -4.52 8.48 -25.24
C GLU A 348 -4.79 7.72 -23.93
N CYS A 349 -3.78 7.59 -23.05
CA CYS A 349 -3.94 6.96 -21.75
C CYS A 349 -4.91 7.73 -20.85
N PHE A 350 -4.78 9.06 -20.74
CA PHE A 350 -5.65 9.86 -19.88
C PHE A 350 -7.10 9.92 -20.40
N LYS A 351 -7.33 9.95 -21.72
CA LYS A 351 -8.68 9.83 -22.29
C LYS A 351 -9.33 8.49 -21.94
N ARG A 352 -8.56 7.39 -21.96
CA ARG A 352 -9.06 6.10 -21.49
C ARG A 352 -9.40 6.11 -20.00
N VAL A 353 -8.68 6.88 -19.18
CA VAL A 353 -9.05 7.08 -17.78
C VAL A 353 -10.40 7.78 -17.70
N GLU A 354 -10.63 8.87 -18.45
CA GLU A 354 -11.91 9.57 -18.47
C GLU A 354 -13.08 8.67 -18.93
N GLU A 355 -12.83 7.79 -19.89
CA GLU A 355 -13.82 6.81 -20.38
C GLU A 355 -14.17 5.75 -19.33
N LEU A 356 -13.21 5.34 -18.49
CA LEU A 356 -13.40 4.33 -17.45
C LEU A 356 -13.99 4.92 -16.17
N ASP A 357 -13.46 6.06 -15.74
CA ASP A 357 -13.83 6.82 -14.56
C ASP A 357 -13.32 8.27 -14.67
N SER A 358 -14.22 9.18 -15.05
CA SER A 358 -13.90 10.61 -15.21
C SER A 358 -13.50 11.31 -13.91
N SER A 359 -13.86 10.76 -12.75
CA SER A 359 -13.47 11.31 -11.45
C SER A 359 -12.06 10.88 -11.02
N ALA A 360 -11.52 9.83 -11.65
CA ALA A 360 -10.21 9.29 -11.29
C ALA A 360 -9.02 10.04 -11.91
N LEU A 361 -9.25 10.96 -12.85
CA LEU A 361 -8.18 11.74 -13.48
C LEU A 361 -7.73 12.88 -12.54
N PRO A 362 -6.46 12.91 -12.07
CA PRO A 362 -5.95 14.01 -11.28
C PRO A 362 -6.03 15.35 -12.03
N GLU A 363 -6.33 16.45 -11.30
CA GLU A 363 -6.49 17.81 -11.84
C GLU A 363 -5.31 18.26 -12.72
N ALA A 364 -4.09 17.83 -12.36
CA ALA A 364 -2.88 18.08 -13.14
C ALA A 364 -2.95 17.54 -14.57
N PHE A 365 -3.48 16.32 -14.71
CA PHE A 365 -3.57 15.63 -15.99
C PHE A 365 -4.79 16.06 -16.79
N ASP A 366 -5.89 16.41 -16.11
CA ASP A 366 -7.04 17.09 -16.73
C ASP A 366 -6.62 18.45 -17.32
N SER A 367 -5.86 19.24 -16.57
CA SER A 367 -5.31 20.52 -17.04
C SER A 367 -4.38 20.32 -18.25
N PHE A 368 -3.48 19.34 -18.18
CA PHE A 368 -2.62 18.97 -19.30
C PHE A 368 -3.41 18.55 -20.55
N LEU A 369 -4.47 17.74 -20.38
CA LEU A 369 -5.33 17.32 -21.50
C LEU A 369 -5.98 18.53 -22.17
N LYS A 370 -6.55 19.45 -21.39
CA LYS A 370 -7.20 20.67 -21.89
C LYS A 370 -6.23 21.55 -22.66
N GLU A 371 -5.05 21.83 -22.10
CA GLU A 371 -4.01 22.61 -22.78
C GLU A 371 -3.57 21.95 -24.09
N TRP A 372 -3.42 20.63 -24.10
CA TRP A 372 -3.03 19.88 -25.30
C TRP A 372 -4.10 19.93 -26.41
N GLU A 373 -5.38 19.90 -26.04
CA GLU A 373 -6.49 19.99 -26.99
C GLU A 373 -6.67 21.41 -27.55
N GLU A 374 -6.40 22.45 -26.74
CA GLU A 374 -6.39 23.83 -27.20
C GLU A 374 -5.28 24.08 -28.23
N ASP A 375 -4.09 23.50 -28.04
CA ASP A 375 -2.94 23.64 -28.93
C ASP A 375 -3.11 22.93 -30.29
N LEU A 376 -4.02 21.96 -30.41
CA LEU A 376 -4.28 21.19 -31.64
C LEU A 376 -5.40 21.78 -32.52
N ASN A 377 -6.22 22.68 -31.98
CA ASN A 377 -7.31 23.37 -32.67
C ASN A 377 -6.86 24.73 -33.21
#